data_AF-A0A8J3RF81-F1
#
_entry.id   AF-A0A8J3RF81-F1
#
_cell.length_a   1.000
_cell.length_b   1.000
_cell.length_c   1.000
_cell.angle_alpha   90.00
_cell.angle_beta   90.00
_cell.angle_gamma   90.00
#
_symmetry.space_group_name_H-M   'P 1'
#
loop_
_entity.id
_entity.type
_entity.pdbx_description
1 polymer ?
#
loop_
_entity_poly.entity_id
_entity_poly.type
_entity_poly.pdbx_seq_one_letter_code
_entity_poly.pdbx_strand_id
1 'polypeptide(L)' 'MTWLAERYRAAEPSFLHPADEARIGVDFRLGLVRKSLNAGVDVQWGIWLRAGRFVSCAVVCCSPNRDADYRCPVI' A
#
# COMPACT_ATOMS: atom_id res chain seq x y z
N MET A 1 -0.91 0.87 10.29
CA MET A 1 -1.36 1.86 9.28
C MET A 1 -0.44 3.08 9.20
N THR A 2 0.06 3.59 10.33
CA THR A 2 0.97 4.75 10.40
C THR A 2 2.16 4.65 9.43
N TRP A 3 2.82 3.49 9.37
CA TRP A 3 3.95 3.27 8.47
C TRP A 3 3.62 3.49 6.99
N LEU A 4 2.48 3.00 6.48
CA LEU A 4 2.09 3.20 5.07
C LEU A 4 1.83 4.69 4.76
N ALA A 5 1.22 5.41 5.70
CA ALA A 5 0.98 6.84 5.57
C ALA A 5 2.31 7.62 5.52
N GLU A 6 3.29 7.24 6.35
CA GLU A 6 4.64 7.82 6.32
C GLU A 6 5.35 7.55 5.00
N ARG A 7 5.28 6.32 4.48
CA ARG A 7 5.88 5.97 3.17
C ARG A 7 5.26 6.76 2.03
N TYR A 8 3.94 6.96 2.05
CA TYR A 8 3.25 7.80 1.08
C TYR A 8 3.74 9.25 1.15
N ARG A 9 3.73 9.86 2.34
CA ARG A 9 4.17 11.27 2.54
C ARG A 9 5.63 11.48 2.18
N ALA A 10 6.49 10.49 2.46
CA ALA A 10 7.91 10.55 2.06
C ALA A 10 8.09 10.53 0.53
N ALA A 11 7.22 9.82 -0.20
CA ALA A 11 7.27 9.73 -1.65
C ALA A 11 6.56 10.90 -2.37
N GLU A 12 5.61 11.56 -1.70
CA GLU A 12 4.75 12.61 -2.26
C GLU A 12 5.49 13.72 -3.02
N PRO A 13 6.60 14.29 -2.51
CA PRO A 13 7.35 15.31 -3.24
C PRO A 13 7.88 14.81 -4.58
N SER A 14 8.03 13.50 -4.78
CA SER A 14 8.60 12.87 -5.97
C SER A 14 7.57 12.25 -6.92
N PHE A 15 6.26 12.33 -6.62
CA PHE A 15 5.22 11.76 -7.49
C PHE A 15 5.31 12.28 -8.92
N LEU A 16 5.09 11.37 -9.88
CA LEU A 16 5.06 11.69 -11.30
C LEU A 16 3.85 12.58 -11.63
N HIS A 17 2.68 12.26 -11.09
CA HIS A 17 1.44 13.02 -11.26
C HIS A 17 0.78 13.34 -9.90
N PRO A 18 1.25 14.38 -9.18
CA PRO A 18 0.75 14.70 -7.85
C PRO A 18 -0.76 14.98 -7.80
N ALA A 19 -1.32 15.59 -8.83
CA ALA A 19 -2.76 15.88 -8.91
C ALA A 19 -3.63 14.61 -8.98
N ASP A 20 -3.17 13.60 -9.71
CA ASP A 20 -3.88 12.32 -9.81
C ASP A 20 -3.81 11.55 -8.48
N GLU A 21 -2.65 11.59 -7.83
CA GLU A 21 -2.48 11.00 -6.50
C GLU A 21 -3.34 11.70 -5.44
N ALA A 22 -3.40 13.03 -5.46
CA ALA A 22 -4.24 13.83 -4.58
C ALA A 22 -5.75 13.60 -4.79
N ARG A 23 -6.18 13.34 -6.04
CA ARG A 23 -7.58 13.02 -6.37
C ARG A 23 -8.06 11.73 -5.72
N ILE A 24 -7.18 10.74 -5.59
CA ILE A 24 -7.48 9.51 -4.83
C ILE A 24 -7.37 9.81 -3.33
N GLY A 25 -6.29 10.49 -2.92
CA GLY A 25 -6.07 10.92 -1.54
C GLY A 25 -5.57 9.80 -0.63
N VAL A 26 -4.68 10.16 0.30
CA VAL A 26 -4.04 9.20 1.23
C VAL A 26 -5.07 8.56 2.17
N ASP A 27 -6.08 9.31 2.60
CA ASP A 27 -7.10 8.81 3.54
C ASP A 27 -7.97 7.72 2.93
N PHE A 28 -8.38 7.89 1.67
CA PHE A 28 -9.13 6.87 0.94
C PHE A 28 -8.31 5.59 0.77
N ARG A 29 -7.04 5.74 0.35
CA ARG A 29 -6.11 4.60 0.22
C ARG A 29 -5.96 3.86 1.56
N LEU A 30 -5.75 4.58 2.65
CA LEU A 30 -5.65 4.00 3.98
C LEU A 30 -6.95 3.30 4.44
N GLY A 31 -8.10 3.86 4.09
CA GLY A 31 -9.41 3.23 4.33
C GLY A 31 -9.55 1.88 3.63
N LEU A 32 -9.14 1.80 2.35
CA LEU A 32 -9.10 0.54 1.61
C LEU A 32 -8.13 -0.45 2.24
N VAL A 33 -6.93 -0.02 2.64
CA VAL A 33 -5.96 -0.88 3.30
C VAL A 33 -6.52 -1.47 4.59
N ARG A 34 -7.15 -0.65 5.43
CA ARG A 34 -7.77 -1.13 6.67
C ARG A 34 -8.81 -2.22 6.37
N LYS A 35 -9.65 -2.01 5.35
CA LYS A 35 -10.66 -2.98 4.93
C LYS A 35 -10.02 -4.28 4.43
N SER A 36 -9.03 -4.20 3.56
CA SER A 36 -8.33 -5.37 2.99
C SER A 36 -7.59 -6.17 4.06
N LEU A 37 -6.81 -5.52 4.92
CA LEU A 37 -6.06 -6.21 5.96
C LEU A 37 -7.00 -6.88 6.99
N ASN A 38 -8.13 -6.25 7.33
CA ASN A 38 -9.14 -6.87 8.20
C ASN A 38 -9.81 -8.09 7.55
N ALA A 39 -9.87 -8.13 6.22
CA ALA A 39 -10.34 -9.30 5.48
C ALA A 39 -9.25 -10.38 5.34
N GLY A 40 -8.03 -10.14 5.83
CA GLY A 40 -6.88 -11.03 5.65
C GLY A 40 -6.32 -10.98 4.22
N VAL A 41 -6.41 -9.84 3.54
CA VAL A 41 -5.90 -9.67 2.17
C VAL A 41 -4.65 -8.81 2.20
N ASP A 42 -3.60 -9.29 1.55
CA ASP A 42 -2.35 -8.55 1.37
C ASP A 42 -2.57 -7.27 0.56
N VAL A 43 -1.81 -6.22 0.90
CA VAL A 43 -1.93 -4.92 0.26
C VAL A 43 -0.59 -4.57 -0.38
N GLN A 44 -0.64 -4.12 -1.63
CA GLN A 44 0.49 -3.47 -2.28
C GLN A 44 0.08 -2.16 -2.94
N TRP A 45 0.88 -1.12 -2.74
CA TRP A 45 0.81 0.13 -3.48
C TRP A 45 2.03 0.26 -4.38
N GLY A 46 1.80 0.59 -5.65
CA GLY A 46 2.83 0.96 -6.61
C GLY A 46 2.60 2.39 -7.08
N ILE A 47 3.63 3.24 -7.00
CA ILE A 47 3.53 4.65 -7.39
C ILE A 47 4.72 5.00 -8.28
N TRP A 48 4.43 5.55 -9.46
CA TRP A 48 5.44 6.10 -10.35
C TRP A 48 5.94 7.45 -9.84
N LEU A 49 7.26 7.60 -9.83
CA LEU A 49 7.96 8.81 -9.41
C LEU A 49 8.62 9.47 -10.62
N ARG A 50 8.95 10.75 -10.47
CA ARG A 50 9.74 11.47 -11.48
C ARG A 50 11.09 10.81 -11.74
N ALA A 51 11.63 11.07 -12.93
CA ALA A 51 12.88 10.51 -13.45
C ALA A 51 12.84 8.98 -13.66
N GLY A 52 11.69 8.43 -14.04
CA GLY A 52 11.54 7.00 -14.38
C GLY A 52 11.70 6.06 -13.18
N ARG A 53 11.52 6.57 -11.96
CA ARG A 53 11.66 5.80 -10.71
C ARG A 53 10.31 5.25 -10.27
N PHE A 54 10.33 4.21 -9.44
CA PHE A 54 9.14 3.56 -8.93
C PHE A 54 9.32 3.21 -7.45
N VAL A 55 8.26 3.39 -6.66
CA VAL A 55 8.20 2.91 -5.28
C VAL A 55 7.08 1.89 -5.15
N SER A 56 7.39 0.77 -4.51
CA SER A 56 6.42 -0.22 -4.09
C SER A 56 6.44 -0.34 -2.57
N CYS A 57 5.27 -0.36 -1.95
CA CYS A 57 5.10 -0.61 -0.52
C CYS A 57 4.03 -1.68 -0.34
N ALA A 58 4.41 -2.77 0.34
CA ALA A 58 3.50 -3.88 0.61
C ALA A 58 3.36 -4.12 2.11
N VAL A 59 2.16 -4.51 2.53
CA VAL A 59 1.87 -5.04 3.87
C VAL A 59 1.25 -6.42 3.67
N VAL A 60 1.92 -7.42 4.23
CA VAL A 60 1.56 -8.83 4.11
C VAL A 60 1.05 -9.32 5.45
N CYS A 61 -0.09 -10.01 5.46
CA CYS A 61 -0.70 -10.57 6.66
C CYS A 61 -0.14 -11.97 6.95
N CYS A 62 0.65 -12.11 8.03
CA CYS A 62 1.07 -13.43 8.53
C CYS A 62 -0.02 -14.04 9.43
N SER A 63 -1.17 -14.44 8.86
CA SER A 63 -2.20 -15.34 9.45
C SER A 63 -3.55 -15.16 8.74
N PRO A 64 -4.21 -16.29 8.39
CA PRO A 64 -4.14 -16.78 7.02
C PRO A 64 -4.59 -15.68 6.04
N ASN A 65 -3.78 -15.44 5.00
CA ASN A 65 -4.33 -14.78 3.83
C ASN A 65 -5.51 -15.65 3.37
N ARG A 66 -6.74 -15.13 3.49
CA ARG A 66 -7.95 -15.95 3.34
C ARG A 66 -8.11 -16.53 1.94
N ASP A 67 -7.44 -15.91 0.96
CA ASP A 67 -7.47 -16.28 -0.45
C ASP A 67 -6.27 -17.15 -0.85
N ALA A 68 -5.34 -17.44 0.06
CA ALA A 68 -4.20 -18.32 -0.19
C ALA A 68 -4.49 -19.75 0.33
N ASP A 69 -4.42 -20.74 -0.56
CA ASP A 69 -4.57 -22.17 -0.23
C ASP A 69 -3.42 -22.73 0.63
N TYR A 70 -2.39 -21.92 0.92
CA TYR A 70 -1.22 -22.31 1.71
C TYR A 70 -1.02 -21.37 2.91
N ARG A 71 -0.47 -21.91 4.00
CA ARG A 71 -0.13 -21.12 5.20
C ARG A 71 1.07 -20.21 4.94
N CYS A 72 1.08 -19.05 5.58
CA CYS A 72 2.25 -18.16 5.59
C CYS A 72 3.47 -18.94 6.09
N PRO A 73 4.62 -18.94 5.38
CA PRO A 73 5.81 -19.70 5.76
C PRO A 73 6.54 -19.12 6.98
N VAL A 74 6.16 -17.92 7.43
CA VAL A 74 6.69 -17.30 8.65
C VAL A 74 5.86 -17.80 9.83
N ILE A 75 6.26 -18.95 10.38
CA ILE A 75 5.83 -19.47 11.68
C ILE A 75 7.00 -19.32 12.65
#